data_AF-A0A095U0Q3-F1
#
_entry.id   AF-A0A095U0Q3-F1
#
_cell.length_a   1.000
_cell.length_b   1.000
_cell.length_c   1.000
_cell.angle_alpha   90.00
_cell.angle_beta   90.00
_cell.angle_gamma   90.00
#
_symmetry.space_group_name_H-M   'P 1'
#
loop_
_entity.id
_entity.type
_entity.pdbx_description
1 polymer ?
#
loop_
_entity_poly.entity_id
_entity_poly.type
_entity_poly.pdbx_seq_one_letter_code
_entity_poly.pdbx_strand_id
1 'polypeptide(L)'
;MKVTVSRKAHFNAAHRLYRKDWTMEQNDLVFGKCNNPNFHGHNYELIVSVTGEIDQETGFVIDVKILSDLIKAHIENAFDHKNLNLDVSDFVDLNPTAENIAVVIWNKLRKFIDANKELEVVLYETPRNFVTYKGT
;
A
#
# COMPACT_ATOMS: atom_id res chain seq x y z
N MET A 1 11.94 2.03 -25.94
CA MET A 1 12.63 1.35 -24.82
C MET A 1 11.83 1.64 -23.56
N LYS A 2 11.38 0.62 -22.83
CA LYS A 2 10.69 0.83 -21.55
C LYS A 2 11.69 0.80 -20.39
N VAL A 3 11.53 1.70 -19.44
CA VAL A 3 12.31 1.73 -18.19
C VAL A 3 11.37 1.93 -17.01
N THR A 4 11.85 1.59 -15.82
CA THR A 4 11.08 1.70 -14.56
C THR A 4 11.69 2.77 -13.67
N VAL A 5 10.85 3.69 -13.21
CA VAL A 5 11.20 4.67 -12.19
C VAL A 5 10.53 4.26 -10.88
N SER A 6 11.28 4.19 -9.79
CA SER A 6 10.77 3.77 -8.48
C SER A 6 10.95 4.87 -7.44
N ARG A 7 9.93 5.09 -6.62
CA ARG A 7 9.97 5.98 -5.45
C ARG A 7 9.69 5.17 -4.19
N LYS A 8 10.66 5.13 -3.28
CA LYS A 8 10.49 4.58 -1.92
C LYS A 8 9.85 5.62 -1.00
N ALA A 9 8.93 5.21 -0.15
CA ALA A 9 8.25 6.00 0.88
C ALA A 9 7.98 5.11 2.11
N HIS A 10 7.37 5.68 3.16
CA HIS A 10 7.00 4.93 4.36
C HIS A 10 5.79 5.55 5.05
N PHE A 11 5.12 4.75 5.89
CA PHE A 11 4.10 5.23 6.83
C PHE A 11 4.06 4.29 8.04
N ASN A 12 3.65 4.79 9.19
CA ASN A 12 3.54 4.01 10.42
C ASN A 12 2.07 3.85 10.77
N ALA A 13 1.59 2.62 10.91
CA ALA A 13 0.18 2.40 11.19
C ALA A 13 -0.05 1.21 12.12
N ALA A 14 -1.12 1.32 12.91
CA ALA A 14 -1.64 0.22 13.71
C ALA A 14 -2.76 -0.52 12.96
N HIS A 15 -2.89 -1.82 13.21
CA HIS A 15 -3.99 -2.63 12.69
C HIS A 15 -4.23 -3.91 13.49
N ARG A 16 -5.33 -4.58 13.16
CA ARG A 16 -5.71 -5.90 13.66
C ARG A 16 -6.26 -6.70 12.50
N LEU A 17 -5.80 -7.94 12.39
CA LEU A 17 -6.35 -8.90 11.45
C LEU A 17 -7.49 -9.65 12.13
N TYR A 18 -8.72 -9.35 11.71
CA TYR A 18 -9.92 -9.85 12.35
C TYR A 18 -11.11 -9.87 11.39
N ARG A 19 -11.91 -10.92 11.49
CA ARG A 19 -13.21 -11.07 10.83
C ARG A 19 -14.33 -11.00 11.84
N LYS A 20 -15.20 -10.00 11.66
CA LYS A 20 -16.37 -9.71 12.51
C LYS A 20 -17.39 -10.85 12.52
N ASP A 21 -17.44 -11.63 11.45
CA ASP A 21 -18.36 -12.74 11.23
C ASP A 21 -17.83 -14.10 11.71
N TRP A 22 -16.65 -14.13 12.33
CA TRP A 22 -16.01 -15.33 12.86
C TRP A 22 -15.99 -15.33 14.39
N THR A 23 -15.97 -16.51 15.01
CA THR A 23 -15.74 -16.64 16.46
C THR A 23 -14.32 -16.19 16.81
N MET A 24 -14.06 -15.95 18.09
CA MET A 24 -12.71 -15.56 18.54
C MET A 24 -11.71 -16.69 18.29
N GLU A 25 -12.10 -17.94 18.52
CA GLU A 25 -11.26 -19.12 18.29
C GLU A 25 -10.89 -19.27 16.81
N GLN A 26 -11.82 -18.99 15.89
CA GLN A 26 -11.53 -19.01 14.45
C GLN A 26 -10.53 -17.92 14.07
N ASN A 27 -10.71 -16.71 14.60
CA ASN A 27 -9.76 -15.62 14.35
C ASN A 27 -8.38 -15.90 14.95
N ASP A 28 -8.31 -16.46 16.16
CA ASP A 28 -7.06 -16.83 16.80
C ASP A 28 -6.34 -17.95 16.06
N LEU A 29 -7.08 -18.94 15.54
CA LEU A 29 -6.52 -20.02 14.74
C LEU A 29 -5.89 -19.51 13.43
N VAL A 30 -6.53 -18.55 12.76
CA VAL A 30 -6.11 -18.08 11.43
C VAL A 30 -5.10 -16.93 11.52
N PHE A 31 -5.35 -15.92 12.35
CA PHE A 31 -4.55 -14.69 12.41
C PHE A 31 -3.58 -14.66 13.60
N GLY A 32 -3.78 -15.53 14.60
CA GLY A 32 -2.88 -15.67 15.75
C GLY A 32 -2.59 -14.34 16.44
N LYS A 33 -1.31 -14.02 16.63
CA LYS A 33 -0.88 -12.78 17.28
C LYS A 33 -1.37 -11.51 16.59
N CYS A 34 -1.67 -11.57 15.29
CA CYS A 34 -2.17 -10.42 14.54
C CYS A 34 -3.64 -10.08 14.87
N ASN A 35 -4.36 -11.00 15.52
CA ASN A 35 -5.72 -10.80 16.04
C ASN A 35 -5.77 -10.15 17.44
N ASN A 36 -4.66 -9.59 17.95
CA ASN A 36 -4.65 -8.93 19.26
C ASN A 36 -5.81 -7.91 19.36
N PRO A 37 -6.72 -8.03 20.35
CA PRO A 37 -7.83 -7.09 20.54
C PRO A 37 -7.40 -5.63 20.72
N ASN A 38 -6.18 -5.42 21.22
CA ASN A 38 -5.56 -4.10 21.39
C ASN A 38 -4.66 -3.70 20.20
N PHE A 39 -4.85 -4.32 19.04
CA PHE A 39 -4.08 -4.07 17.81
C PHE A 39 -2.58 -4.37 17.97
N HIS A 40 -1.85 -4.16 16.87
CA HIS A 40 -0.40 -4.04 16.82
C HIS A 40 -0.07 -3.05 15.70
N GLY A 41 1.20 -2.78 15.41
CA GLY A 41 1.54 -1.86 14.33
C GLY A 41 2.88 -2.16 13.70
N HIS A 42 3.11 -1.51 12.57
CA HIS A 42 4.31 -1.66 11.77
C HIS A 42 4.77 -0.31 11.21
N ASN A 43 6.07 -0.25 10.93
CA ASN A 43 6.68 0.81 10.14
C ASN A 43 6.73 0.30 8.70
N TYR A 44 5.68 0.56 7.94
CA TYR A 44 5.56 0.07 6.57
C TYR A 44 6.53 0.82 5.66
N GLU A 45 7.26 0.08 4.83
CA GLU A 45 7.97 0.66 3.70
C GLU A 45 7.22 0.37 2.40
N LEU A 46 7.16 1.36 1.53
CA LEU A 46 6.44 1.30 0.26
C LEU A 46 7.40 1.65 -0.87
N ILE A 47 7.41 0.86 -1.94
CA ILE A 47 8.04 1.23 -3.21
C ILE A 47 6.94 1.29 -4.27
N VAL A 48 6.77 2.46 -4.88
CA VAL A 48 5.90 2.64 -6.03
C VAL A 48 6.75 2.76 -7.28
N SER A 49 6.48 1.91 -8.25
CA SER A 49 7.22 1.80 -9.49
C SER A 49 6.31 2.10 -10.67
N VAL A 50 6.77 2.95 -11.59
CA VAL A 50 6.09 3.26 -12.84
C VAL A 50 6.98 2.85 -13.99
N THR A 51 6.47 1.98 -14.87
CA THR A 51 7.19 1.52 -16.06
C THR A 51 6.53 2.06 -17.32
N GLY A 52 7.32 2.62 -18.22
CA GLY A 52 6.83 3.19 -19.46
C GLY A 52 7.97 3.55 -20.41
N GLU A 53 7.61 4.12 -21.55
CA GLU A 53 8.60 4.65 -22.49
C GLU A 53 9.21 5.95 -21.97
N ILE A 54 10.45 6.19 -22.34
CA ILE A 54 11.12 7.47 -22.08
C ILE A 54 10.54 8.50 -23.04
N ASP A 55 9.93 9.53 -22.47
CA ASP A 55 9.50 10.72 -23.21
C ASP A 55 10.69 11.36 -23.92
N GLN A 56 10.57 11.60 -25.23
CA GLN A 56 11.70 12.02 -26.07
C GLN A 56 12.11 13.48 -25.85
N GLU A 57 11.23 14.30 -25.29
CA GLU A 57 11.50 15.72 -25.04
C GLU A 57 12.12 15.93 -23.66
N THR A 58 11.58 15.25 -22.64
CA THR A 58 11.94 15.44 -21.23
C THR A 58 12.90 14.39 -20.69
N GLY A 59 12.96 13.20 -21.30
CA GLY A 59 13.75 12.07 -20.80
C GLY A 59 13.12 11.33 -19.61
N PHE A 60 11.87 11.62 -19.24
CA PHE A 60 11.19 10.97 -18.11
C PHE A 60 10.19 9.90 -18.55
N VAL A 61 9.98 8.91 -17.69
CA VAL A 61 8.77 8.07 -17.71
C VAL A 61 7.64 8.78 -16.97
N ILE A 62 7.99 9.34 -15.81
CA ILE A 62 7.18 10.21 -14.98
C ILE A 62 8.14 11.10 -14.18
N ASP A 63 7.76 12.35 -13.93
CA ASP A 63 8.49 13.20 -12.99
C ASP A 63 8.39 12.60 -11.58
N VAL A 64 9.53 12.30 -10.97
CA VAL A 64 9.62 11.72 -9.62
C VAL A 64 9.00 12.64 -8.57
N LYS A 65 9.01 13.97 -8.78
CA LYS A 65 8.34 14.91 -7.89
C LYS A 65 6.82 14.70 -7.92
N ILE A 66 6.22 14.54 -9.10
CA ILE A 66 4.79 14.23 -9.24
C ILE A 66 4.47 12.92 -8.52
N LEU A 67 5.27 11.87 -8.75
CA LEU A 67 5.06 10.59 -8.08
C LEU A 67 5.15 10.72 -6.54
N SER A 68 6.13 11.48 -6.04
CA SER A 68 6.30 11.73 -4.61
C SER A 68 5.13 12.53 -4.02
N ASP A 69 4.63 13.53 -4.73
CA ASP A 69 3.49 14.35 -4.29
C ASP A 69 2.20 13.51 -4.24
N LEU A 70 1.97 12.62 -5.20
CA LEU A 70 0.85 11.68 -5.21
C LEU A 70 0.91 10.69 -4.04
N ILE A 71 2.09 10.10 -3.78
CA ILE A 71 2.28 9.18 -2.64
C ILE A 71 1.99 9.90 -1.33
N LYS A 72 2.52 11.11 -1.15
CA LYS A 72 2.27 11.91 0.04
C LYS A 72 0.79 12.23 0.24
N ALA A 73 0.14 12.75 -0.81
CA ALA A 73 -1.24 13.20 -0.74
C ALA A 73 -2.23 12.06 -0.49
N HIS A 74 -2.02 10.90 -1.11
CA HIS A 74 -3.01 9.82 -1.12
C HIS A 74 -2.68 8.65 -0.19
N ILE A 75 -1.41 8.48 0.20
CA ILE A 75 -0.96 7.36 1.02
C ILE A 75 -0.44 7.86 2.37
N GLU A 76 0.63 8.67 2.40
CA GLU A 76 1.25 9.08 3.68
C GLU A 76 0.25 9.87 4.54
N ASN A 77 -0.40 10.90 3.98
CA ASN A 77 -1.40 11.68 4.72
C ASN A 77 -2.62 10.84 5.16
N ALA A 78 -2.93 9.77 4.44
CA ALA A 78 -4.09 8.94 4.71
C ALA A 78 -3.79 7.88 5.79
N PHE A 79 -2.57 7.32 5.81
CA PHE A 79 -2.25 6.13 6.58
C PHE A 79 -1.22 6.37 7.70
N ASP A 80 -0.37 7.39 7.60
CA ASP A 80 0.68 7.63 8.59
C ASP A 80 0.11 8.09 9.94
N HIS A 81 0.61 7.48 11.01
CA HIS A 81 0.14 7.65 12.39
C HIS A 81 -1.37 7.39 12.56
N LYS A 82 -1.92 6.39 11.85
CA LYS A 82 -3.33 5.97 11.92
C LYS A 82 -3.49 4.54 12.41
N ASN A 83 -4.68 4.22 12.92
CA ASN A 83 -5.17 2.85 12.98
C ASN A 83 -5.94 2.54 11.69
N LEU A 84 -5.46 1.60 10.87
CA LEU A 84 -6.06 1.29 9.58
C LEU A 84 -7.52 0.85 9.72
N ASN A 85 -7.85 0.01 10.72
CA ASN A 85 -9.20 -0.48 10.91
C ASN A 85 -10.20 0.60 11.34
N LEU A 86 -9.74 1.66 12.02
CA LEU A 86 -10.60 2.64 12.68
C LEU A 86 -10.63 4.00 11.95
N ASP A 87 -9.48 4.45 11.46
CA ASP A 87 -9.28 5.81 10.97
C ASP A 87 -9.25 5.90 9.44
N VAL A 88 -9.12 4.77 8.75
CA VAL A 88 -8.97 4.72 7.29
C VAL A 88 -10.19 4.06 6.67
N SER A 89 -11.02 4.87 5.98
CA SER A 89 -12.29 4.43 5.40
C SER A 89 -12.18 3.23 4.46
N ASP A 90 -11.03 3.06 3.79
CA ASP A 90 -10.78 1.94 2.88
C ASP A 90 -10.77 0.58 3.59
N PHE A 91 -10.60 0.53 4.92
CA PHE A 91 -10.49 -0.71 5.70
C PHE A 91 -11.64 -0.93 6.70
N VAL A 92 -12.74 -0.18 6.59
CA VAL A 92 -13.92 -0.35 7.48
C VAL A 92 -14.49 -1.77 7.40
N ASP A 93 -14.59 -2.30 6.17
CA ASP A 93 -15.09 -3.65 5.88
C ASP A 93 -14.06 -4.50 5.11
N LEU A 94 -12.80 -4.05 5.07
CA LEU A 94 -11.70 -4.76 4.44
C LEU A 94 -10.59 -5.01 5.47
N ASN A 95 -10.23 -6.28 5.64
CA ASN A 95 -9.17 -6.66 6.58
C ASN A 95 -7.81 -6.11 6.11
N PRO A 96 -7.08 -5.31 6.88
CA PRO A 96 -5.84 -4.65 6.45
C PRO A 96 -4.64 -5.60 6.44
N THR A 97 -4.72 -6.73 5.72
CA THR A 97 -3.54 -7.55 5.44
C THR A 97 -2.57 -6.78 4.53
N ALA A 98 -1.29 -7.14 4.52
CA ALA A 98 -0.31 -6.50 3.64
C ALA A 98 -0.73 -6.56 2.15
N GLU A 99 -1.39 -7.63 1.73
CA GLU A 99 -1.96 -7.78 0.39
C GLU A 99 -3.05 -6.75 0.11
N ASN A 100 -4.05 -6.65 1.01
CA ASN A 100 -5.15 -5.70 0.84
C ASN A 100 -4.66 -4.26 0.91
N ILE A 101 -3.69 -3.96 1.76
CA ILE A 101 -3.07 -2.62 1.81
C ILE A 101 -2.37 -2.31 0.48
N ALA A 102 -1.59 -3.23 -0.08
CA ALA A 102 -0.94 -3.03 -1.37
C ALA A 102 -1.94 -2.78 -2.51
N VAL A 103 -3.06 -3.52 -2.53
CA VAL A 103 -4.15 -3.32 -3.50
C VAL A 103 -4.83 -1.95 -3.32
N VAL A 104 -5.12 -1.53 -2.09
CA VAL A 104 -5.70 -0.21 -1.81
C VAL A 104 -4.75 0.91 -2.25
N ILE A 105 -3.46 0.82 -1.93
CA ILE A 105 -2.45 1.79 -2.36
C ILE A 105 -2.43 1.89 -3.88
N TRP A 106 -2.36 0.74 -4.57
CA TRP A 106 -2.35 0.70 -6.03
C TRP A 106 -3.62 1.33 -6.61
N ASN A 107 -4.80 0.99 -6.10
CA ASN A 107 -6.07 1.53 -6.57
C ASN A 107 -6.19 3.04 -6.36
N LYS A 108 -5.63 3.57 -5.27
CA LYS A 108 -5.58 5.03 -5.02
C LYS A 108 -4.68 5.72 -6.05
N LEU A 109 -3.49 5.19 -6.30
CA LEU A 109 -2.50 5.80 -7.20
C LEU A 109 -2.82 5.62 -8.68
N ARG A 110 -3.41 4.47 -9.07
CA ARG A 110 -3.71 4.13 -10.47
C ARG A 110 -4.53 5.21 -11.20
N LYS A 111 -5.39 5.92 -10.46
CA LYS A 111 -6.26 7.00 -10.96
C LYS A 111 -5.48 8.19 -11.52
N PHE A 112 -4.22 8.34 -11.13
CA PHE A 112 -3.37 9.50 -11.46
C PHE A 112 -2.22 9.14 -12.40
N ILE A 113 -2.03 7.85 -12.70
CA ILE A 113 -0.99 7.37 -13.59
C ILE A 113 -1.63 7.04 -14.94
N ASP A 114 -1.03 7.48 -16.05
CA ASP A 114 -1.55 7.22 -17.39
C ASP A 114 -1.72 5.72 -17.67
N ALA A 115 -2.82 5.34 -18.32
CA ALA A 115 -3.15 3.93 -18.57
C ALA A 115 -2.13 3.20 -19.46
N ASN A 116 -1.30 3.92 -20.22
CA ASN A 116 -0.22 3.35 -21.02
C ASN A 116 1.05 3.04 -20.19
N LYS A 117 1.10 3.44 -18.92
CA LYS A 117 2.18 3.15 -17.97
C LYS A 117 1.76 2.06 -16.99
N GLU A 118 2.64 1.10 -16.76
CA GLU A 118 2.45 0.04 -15.78
C GLU A 118 2.74 0.60 -14.38
N LEU A 119 1.96 0.17 -13.38
CA LEU A 119 2.11 0.58 -11.98
C LEU A 119 2.34 -0.66 -11.13
N GLU A 120 3.38 -0.63 -10.30
CA GLU A 120 3.67 -1.66 -9.33
C GLU A 120 3.83 -1.04 -7.95
N VAL A 121 3.29 -1.74 -6.94
CA VAL A 121 3.41 -1.40 -5.53
C VAL A 121 4.06 -2.57 -4.81
N VAL A 122 5.20 -2.33 -4.17
CA VAL A 122 5.80 -3.26 -3.21
C VAL A 122 5.60 -2.68 -1.82
N LEU A 123 4.91 -3.40 -0.95
CA LEU A 123 4.68 -3.02 0.44
C LEU A 123 5.40 -4.00 1.36
N TYR A 124 6.32 -3.48 2.17
CA TYR A 124 6.97 -4.19 3.26
C TYR A 124 6.18 -3.92 4.54
N GLU A 125 5.55 -4.94 5.09
CA GLU A 125 5.01 -4.90 6.45
C GLU A 125 6.16 -4.97 7.46
N THR A 126 7.16 -5.81 7.16
CA THR A 126 8.44 -5.85 7.86
C THR A 126 9.55 -6.06 6.83
N PRO A 127 10.84 -5.92 7.18
CA PRO A 127 11.93 -6.20 6.24
C PRO A 127 11.94 -7.63 5.68
N ARG A 128 11.21 -8.56 6.31
CA ARG A 128 11.14 -9.98 5.91
C ARG A 128 9.82 -10.38 5.25
N ASN A 129 8.79 -9.54 5.37
CA ASN A 129 7.45 -9.81 4.86
C ASN A 129 7.05 -8.67 3.93
N PHE A 130 6.92 -8.97 2.64
CA PHE A 130 6.53 -7.97 1.66
C PHE A 130 5.64 -8.57 0.58
N VAL A 131 4.78 -7.71 0.03
CA VAL A 131 3.82 -8.05 -1.01
C VAL A 131 4.05 -7.14 -2.20
N THR A 132 4.04 -7.73 -3.39
CA THR A 132 4.07 -6.99 -4.66
C THR A 132 2.70 -7.10 -5.31
N TYR A 133 2.14 -5.97 -5.73
CA TYR A 133 0.91 -5.92 -6.53
C TYR A 133 1.13 -5.05 -7.78
N LYS A 134 0.76 -5.59 -8.95
CA LYS A 134 0.98 -4.95 -10.27
C LYS A 134 -0.32 -4.60 -11.01
N GLY A 135 -1.47 -4.73 -10.34
CA GLY A 135 -2.78 -4.67 -11.01
C GLY A 135 -3.16 -6.01 -11.66
N THR A 136 -4.25 -5.98 -12.42
CA THR A 136 -4.75 -7.07 -13.28
C THR A 136 -4.62 -6.69 -14.74
#